data_AF-A0A496XNR1-F1
#
_entry.id   AF-A0A496XNR1-F1
#
_cell.length_a   1.000
_cell.length_b   1.000
_cell.length_c   1.000
_cell.angle_alpha   90.00
_cell.angle_beta   90.00
_cell.angle_gamma   90.00
#
_symmetry.space_group_name_H-M   'P 1'
#
loop_
_entity.id
_entity.type
_entity.pdbx_description
1 polymer ?
#
loop_
_entity_poly.entity_id
_entity_poly.type
_entity_poly.pdbx_seq_one_letter_code
_entity_poly.pdbx_strand_id
1 'polypeptide(L)'
;MFKNNKGFSLVQVMVAAGMMGGIALGVMQLSKQMQTTTVKGETSIEENQLINHISTILLDANSCMETFKGLSFRDPVESIKRVKSNGESIEVYRTGKIYGNRTLQIDRMTLSGKKGEEYLDLKIKRIKAAYQGPKNVKKRIALKLVIEEGKVKNC
;
A
#
# COMPACT_ATOMS: atom_id res chain seq x y z
N MET A 1 -42.51 50.96 31.26
CA MET A 1 -41.87 49.64 31.09
C MET A 1 -40.96 49.72 29.86
N PHE A 2 -39.74 50.26 30.02
CA PHE A 2 -38.79 50.41 28.92
C PHE A 2 -37.79 49.25 28.94
N LYS A 3 -37.84 48.42 27.89
CA LYS A 3 -36.93 47.29 27.66
C LYS A 3 -35.49 47.79 27.56
N ASN A 4 -34.62 47.18 28.35
CA ASN A 4 -33.20 47.48 28.45
C ASN A 4 -32.45 46.93 27.21
N ASN A 5 -32.21 47.76 26.20
CA ASN A 5 -31.41 47.41 25.01
C ASN A 5 -29.91 47.52 25.34
N LYS A 6 -29.32 46.45 25.84
CA LYS A 6 -27.86 46.31 25.96
C LYS A 6 -27.27 46.08 24.57
N GLY A 7 -26.74 47.13 23.95
CA GLY A 7 -25.91 47.00 22.75
C GLY A 7 -24.59 46.30 23.10
N PHE A 8 -24.25 45.24 22.37
CA PHE A 8 -22.94 44.58 22.50
C PHE A 8 -21.83 45.60 22.22
N SER A 9 -20.79 45.62 23.05
CA SER A 9 -19.62 46.48 22.84
C SER A 9 -18.88 46.03 21.57
N LEU A 10 -18.47 46.99 20.72
CA LEU A 10 -17.69 46.73 19.50
C LEU A 10 -16.44 45.87 19.79
N VAL A 11 -15.84 46.05 20.97
CA VAL A 11 -14.69 45.26 21.45
C VAL A 11 -15.05 43.79 21.65
N GLN A 12 -16.25 43.49 22.16
CA GLN A 12 -16.72 42.11 22.31
C GLN A 12 -16.93 41.43 20.94
N VAL A 13 -17.39 42.17 19.94
CA VAL A 13 -17.54 41.66 18.57
C VAL A 13 -16.18 41.38 17.93
N MET A 14 -15.18 42.25 18.12
CA MET A 14 -13.82 42.05 17.61
C MET A 14 -13.11 40.88 18.29
N VAL A 15 -13.23 40.73 19.61
CA VAL A 15 -12.67 39.59 20.35
C VAL A 15 -13.33 38.27 19.91
N ALA A 16 -14.66 38.25 19.77
CA ALA A 16 -15.38 37.08 19.27
C ALA A 16 -14.95 36.73 17.83
N ALA A 17 -14.80 37.72 16.95
CA ALA A 17 -14.32 37.51 15.58
C ALA A 17 -12.88 36.96 15.54
N GLY A 18 -11.99 37.48 16.39
CA GLY A 18 -10.62 36.97 16.54
C GLY A 18 -10.56 35.53 17.05
N MET A 19 -11.37 35.19 18.04
CA MET A 19 -11.49 33.82 18.56
C MET A 19 -12.08 32.86 17.51
N MET A 20 -13.11 33.28 16.78
CA MET A 20 -13.67 32.48 15.68
C MET A 20 -12.65 32.23 14.57
N GLY A 21 -11.81 33.23 14.24
CA GLY A 21 -10.70 33.07 13.29
C GLY A 21 -9.69 32.01 13.75
N GLY A 22 -9.31 32.02 15.03
CA GLY A 22 -8.42 31.01 15.60
C GLY A 22 -9.01 29.59 15.60
N ILE A 23 -10.30 29.46 15.95
CA ILE A 23 -11.01 28.18 15.93
C ILE A 23 -11.10 27.63 14.51
N ALA A 24 -11.37 28.49 13.51
CA ALA A 24 -11.45 28.07 12.11
C ALA A 24 -10.12 27.47 11.62
N LEU A 25 -8.98 28.08 11.96
CA LEU A 25 -7.66 27.53 11.63
C LEU A 25 -7.40 26.19 12.34
N GLY A 26 -7.79 26.09 13.62
CA GLY A 26 -7.70 24.85 14.39
C GLY A 26 -8.49 23.70 13.73
N VAL A 27 -9.72 23.97 13.31
CA VAL A 27 -10.57 22.99 12.62
C VAL A 27 -10.00 22.61 11.25
N MET A 28 -9.46 23.57 10.49
CA MET A 28 -8.82 23.28 9.20
C MET A 28 -7.61 22.35 9.36
N GLN A 29 -6.76 22.59 10.37
CA GLN A 29 -5.60 21.76 10.63
C GLN A 29 -6.00 20.35 11.07
N LEU A 30 -7.01 20.23 11.93
CA LEU A 30 -7.58 18.95 12.33
C LEU A 30 -8.14 18.18 11.12
N SER A 31 -8.91 18.85 10.27
CA SER A 31 -9.47 18.26 9.05
C SER A 31 -8.39 17.73 8.11
N LYS A 32 -7.31 18.51 7.90
CA LYS A 32 -6.15 18.07 7.11
C LYS A 32 -5.45 16.86 7.72
N GLN A 33 -5.33 16.81 9.05
CA GLN A 33 -4.74 15.68 9.76
C GLN A 33 -5.63 14.43 9.68
N MET A 34 -6.95 14.58 9.79
CA MET A 34 -7.89 13.48 9.58
C MET A 34 -7.77 12.93 8.16
N GLN A 35 -7.76 13.80 7.15
CA GLN A 35 -7.63 13.38 5.75
C GLN A 35 -6.34 12.59 5.49
N THR A 36 -5.20 13.09 5.98
CA THR A 36 -3.91 12.40 5.83
C THR A 36 -3.87 11.06 6.56
N THR A 37 -4.47 10.99 7.74
CA THR A 37 -4.60 9.74 8.52
C THR A 37 -5.47 8.72 7.79
N THR A 38 -6.61 9.14 7.24
CA THR A 38 -7.49 8.28 6.43
C THR A 38 -6.76 7.74 5.21
N VAL A 39 -6.10 8.61 4.44
CA VAL A 39 -5.33 8.18 3.25
C VAL A 39 -4.22 7.20 3.61
N LYS A 40 -3.53 7.42 4.74
CA LYS A 40 -2.51 6.51 5.24
C LYS A 40 -3.09 5.14 5.61
N GLY A 41 -4.24 5.13 6.29
CA GLY A 41 -4.98 3.92 6.66
C GLY A 41 -5.40 3.12 5.43
N GLU A 42 -6.09 3.76 4.49
CA GLU A 42 -6.51 3.15 3.22
C GLU A 42 -5.33 2.53 2.47
N THR A 43 -4.24 3.30 2.30
CA THR A 43 -3.05 2.83 1.57
C THR A 43 -2.43 1.61 2.26
N SER A 44 -2.44 1.57 3.59
CA SER A 44 -1.91 0.42 4.35
C SER A 44 -2.81 -0.81 4.23
N ILE A 45 -4.14 -0.63 4.16
CA ILE A 45 -5.09 -1.72 3.95
C ILE A 45 -4.89 -2.31 2.55
N GLU A 46 -4.83 -1.47 1.52
CA GLU A 46 -4.58 -1.91 0.14
C GLU A 46 -3.22 -2.59 0.01
N GLU A 47 -2.19 -2.13 0.73
CA GLU A 47 -0.87 -2.75 0.75
C GLU A 47 -0.94 -4.17 1.31
N ASN A 48 -1.63 -4.34 2.44
CA ASN A 48 -1.82 -5.65 3.04
C ASN A 48 -2.69 -6.57 2.18
N GLN A 49 -3.74 -6.04 1.54
CA GLN A 49 -4.57 -6.80 0.60
C GLN A 49 -3.76 -7.28 -0.60
N LEU A 50 -2.90 -6.43 -1.16
CA LEU A 50 -2.01 -6.77 -2.25
C LEU A 50 -1.04 -7.88 -1.84
N ILE A 51 -0.37 -7.75 -0.69
CA ILE A 51 0.56 -8.77 -0.18
C ILE A 51 -0.14 -10.09 0.11
N ASN A 52 -1.30 -10.06 0.75
CA ASN A 52 -2.07 -11.26 1.06
C ASN A 52 -2.54 -11.94 -0.21
N HIS A 53 -3.04 -11.18 -1.20
CA HIS A 53 -3.50 -11.75 -2.46
C HIS A 53 -2.35 -12.38 -3.26
N ILE A 54 -1.19 -11.74 -3.31
CA ILE A 54 0.02 -12.33 -3.91
C ILE A 54 0.39 -13.62 -3.18
N SER A 55 0.41 -13.60 -1.84
CA SER A 55 0.72 -14.79 -1.04
C SER A 55 -0.24 -15.93 -1.37
N THR A 56 -1.55 -15.66 -1.43
CA THR A 56 -2.56 -16.66 -1.80
C THR A 56 -2.39 -17.20 -3.22
N ILE A 57 -2.00 -16.38 -4.19
CA ILE A 57 -1.70 -16.86 -5.55
C ILE A 57 -0.50 -17.80 -5.53
N LEU A 58 0.55 -17.44 -4.80
CA LEU A 58 1.80 -18.20 -4.75
C LEU A 58 1.71 -19.46 -3.86
N LEU A 59 0.62 -19.64 -3.10
CA LEU A 59 0.32 -20.90 -2.43
C LEU A 59 -0.13 -21.99 -3.40
N ASP A 60 -0.65 -21.63 -4.57
CA ASP A 60 -0.97 -22.58 -5.63
C ASP A 60 0.33 -22.98 -6.37
N ALA A 61 0.63 -24.27 -6.37
CA ALA A 61 1.87 -24.81 -6.93
C ALA A 61 2.04 -24.45 -8.41
N ASN A 62 0.97 -24.52 -9.20
CA ASN A 62 1.01 -24.20 -10.63
C ASN A 62 1.30 -22.72 -10.87
N SER A 63 0.63 -21.83 -10.14
CA SER A 63 0.83 -20.38 -10.19
C SER A 63 2.23 -19.97 -9.74
N CYS A 64 2.73 -20.59 -8.67
CA CYS A 64 4.09 -20.40 -8.19
C CYS A 64 5.12 -20.83 -9.24
N MET A 65 4.93 -22.02 -9.84
CA MET A 65 5.81 -22.51 -10.89
C MET A 65 5.78 -21.62 -12.13
N GLU A 66 4.61 -21.22 -12.61
CA GLU A 66 4.49 -20.30 -13.75
C GLU A 66 5.11 -18.92 -13.50
N THR A 67 5.23 -18.53 -12.24
CA THR A 67 5.85 -17.27 -11.81
C THR A 67 7.37 -17.39 -11.69
N PHE A 68 7.89 -18.48 -11.13
CA PHE A 68 9.30 -18.58 -10.73
C PHE A 68 10.15 -19.59 -11.52
N LYS A 69 9.55 -20.44 -12.36
CA LYS A 69 10.28 -21.51 -13.07
C LYS A 69 11.49 -20.96 -13.82
N GLY A 70 12.66 -21.56 -13.54
CA GLY A 70 13.91 -21.20 -14.17
C GLY A 70 14.61 -19.97 -13.61
N LEU A 71 14.00 -19.26 -12.65
CA LEU A 71 14.65 -18.18 -11.91
C LEU A 71 15.55 -18.73 -10.82
N SER A 72 16.59 -17.96 -10.51
CA SER A 72 17.57 -18.18 -9.45
C SER A 72 17.38 -17.14 -8.34
N PHE A 73 18.06 -17.33 -7.21
CA PHE A 73 18.11 -16.28 -6.20
C PHE A 73 18.70 -14.98 -6.76
N ARG A 74 18.13 -13.86 -6.34
CA ARG A 74 18.42 -12.48 -6.77
C ARG A 74 17.92 -12.14 -8.17
N ASP A 75 17.35 -13.09 -8.90
CA ASP A 75 16.75 -12.78 -10.19
C ASP A 75 15.53 -11.86 -10.01
N PRO A 76 15.36 -10.87 -10.89
CA PRO A 76 14.19 -10.03 -10.91
C PRO A 76 12.97 -10.86 -11.32
N VAL A 77 11.85 -10.64 -10.65
CA VAL A 77 10.56 -11.23 -11.00
C VAL A 77 9.78 -10.17 -11.76
N GLU A 78 9.54 -10.39 -13.05
CA GLU A 78 8.84 -9.41 -13.87
C GLU A 78 7.36 -9.36 -13.56
N SER A 79 6.74 -10.54 -13.38
CA SER A 79 5.32 -10.67 -13.10
C SER A 79 4.99 -11.91 -12.27
N ILE A 80 3.86 -11.81 -11.57
CA ILE A 80 3.22 -12.91 -10.83
C ILE A 80 2.02 -13.36 -11.64
N LYS A 81 1.99 -14.66 -11.94
CA LYS A 81 0.97 -15.31 -12.73
C LYS A 81 0.06 -16.14 -11.82
N ARG A 82 -1.22 -16.20 -12.20
CA ARG A 82 -2.21 -17.12 -11.63
C ARG A 82 -2.62 -18.10 -12.71
N VAL A 83 -2.59 -19.39 -12.38
CA VAL A 83 -3.17 -20.45 -13.19
C VAL A 83 -4.63 -20.63 -12.78
N LYS A 84 -5.54 -20.56 -13.74
CA LYS A 84 -6.98 -20.79 -13.54
C LYS A 84 -7.30 -22.29 -13.60
N SER A 85 -8.51 -22.67 -13.18
CA SER A 85 -8.98 -24.07 -13.22
C SER A 85 -9.00 -24.70 -14.63
N ASN A 86 -9.02 -23.89 -15.69
CA ASN A 86 -8.93 -24.35 -17.08
C ASN A 86 -7.47 -24.52 -17.58
N GLY A 87 -6.48 -24.32 -16.71
CA GLY A 87 -5.05 -24.39 -17.05
C GLY A 87 -4.48 -23.11 -17.68
N GLU A 88 -5.29 -22.08 -17.89
CA GLU A 88 -4.83 -20.80 -18.45
C GLU A 88 -4.01 -20.01 -17.42
N SER A 89 -2.81 -19.58 -17.82
CA SER A 89 -1.94 -18.73 -17.02
C SER A 89 -2.21 -17.25 -17.35
N ILE A 90 -2.63 -16.47 -16.35
CA ILE A 90 -2.88 -15.04 -16.48
C ILE A 90 -1.90 -14.23 -15.63
N GLU A 91 -1.40 -13.14 -16.20
CA GLU A 91 -0.60 -12.16 -15.45
C GLU A 91 -1.50 -11.33 -14.53
N VAL A 92 -1.30 -11.42 -13.22
CA VAL A 92 -2.11 -10.69 -12.23
C VAL A 92 -1.36 -9.46 -11.72
N TYR A 93 -0.06 -9.62 -11.44
CA TYR A 93 0.80 -8.55 -10.97
C TYR A 93 2.05 -8.43 -11.82
N ARG A 94 2.53 -7.21 -12.04
CA ARG A 94 3.71 -6.91 -12.85
C ARG A 94 4.46 -5.74 -12.24
N THR A 95 5.78 -5.84 -12.29
CA THR A 95 6.69 -4.75 -11.91
C THR A 95 6.42 -3.50 -12.77
N GLY A 96 6.44 -2.34 -12.13
CA GLY A 96 6.17 -1.03 -12.73
C GLY A 96 4.69 -0.66 -12.82
N LYS A 97 3.76 -1.60 -12.62
CA LYS A 97 2.31 -1.33 -12.70
C LYS A 97 1.74 -0.79 -11.39
N ILE A 98 0.64 -0.05 -11.53
CA ILE A 98 -0.09 0.62 -10.45
C ILE A 98 -1.29 -0.26 -10.06
N TYR A 99 -1.51 -0.39 -8.75
CA TYR A 99 -2.53 -1.24 -8.13
C TYR A 99 -3.31 -0.49 -7.05
N GLY A 100 -4.44 -1.11 -6.65
CA GLY A 100 -5.41 -0.51 -5.73
C GLY A 100 -6.11 0.68 -6.37
N ASN A 101 -6.61 1.59 -5.55
CA ASN A 101 -7.20 2.85 -6.02
C ASN A 101 -6.11 3.87 -6.44
N ARG A 102 -5.21 3.45 -7.32
CA ARG A 102 -4.04 4.21 -7.82
C ARG A 102 -3.12 4.69 -6.70
N THR A 103 -2.97 3.86 -5.67
CA THR A 103 -2.28 4.19 -4.43
C THR A 103 -0.91 3.54 -4.32
N LEU A 104 -0.73 2.40 -4.98
CA LEU A 104 0.45 1.56 -4.88
C LEU A 104 1.03 1.28 -6.27
N GLN A 105 2.35 1.18 -6.35
CA GLN A 105 3.08 0.69 -7.52
C GLN A 105 4.05 -0.37 -7.05
N ILE A 106 4.09 -1.52 -7.72
CA ILE A 106 5.13 -2.51 -7.49
C ILE A 106 6.39 -2.00 -8.20
N ASP A 107 7.36 -1.48 -7.46
CA ASP A 107 8.61 -0.91 -8.01
C ASP A 107 9.58 -2.02 -8.42
N ARG A 108 9.66 -3.10 -7.62
CA ARG A 108 10.52 -4.24 -7.89
C ARG A 108 10.03 -5.48 -7.17
N MET A 109 10.20 -6.64 -7.80
CA MET A 109 10.09 -7.95 -7.16
C MET A 109 11.38 -8.72 -7.40
N THR A 110 11.91 -9.38 -6.37
CA THR A 110 13.13 -10.18 -6.47
C THR A 110 12.98 -11.44 -5.66
N LEU A 111 13.39 -12.56 -6.22
CA LEU A 111 13.52 -13.79 -5.46
C LEU A 111 14.75 -13.70 -4.56
N SER A 112 14.63 -14.03 -3.29
CA SER A 112 15.74 -13.97 -2.34
C SER A 112 15.68 -15.12 -1.35
N GLY A 113 16.77 -15.26 -0.57
CA GLY A 113 16.88 -16.30 0.43
C GLY A 113 18.01 -17.28 0.15
N LYS A 114 17.88 -18.45 0.76
CA LYS A 114 18.79 -19.59 0.67
C LYS A 114 17.95 -20.87 0.72
N LYS A 115 18.54 -22.01 0.40
CA LYS A 115 17.85 -23.31 0.43
C LYS A 115 17.19 -23.54 1.80
N GLY A 116 15.87 -23.71 1.81
CA GLY A 116 15.03 -23.91 3.01
C GLY A 116 14.47 -22.62 3.63
N GLU A 117 14.88 -21.44 3.14
CA GLU A 117 14.37 -20.13 3.57
C GLU A 117 14.28 -19.21 2.35
N GLU A 118 13.24 -19.41 1.53
CA GLU A 118 13.00 -18.65 0.32
C GLU A 118 11.95 -17.55 0.51
N TYR A 119 12.20 -16.39 -0.11
CA TYR A 119 11.33 -15.23 -0.02
C TYR A 119 11.13 -14.55 -1.36
N LEU A 120 9.92 -14.04 -1.61
CA LEU A 120 9.69 -12.97 -2.57
C LEU A 120 9.85 -11.64 -1.84
N ASP A 121 10.89 -10.88 -2.20
CA ASP A 121 11.08 -9.50 -1.76
C ASP A 121 10.31 -8.57 -2.72
N LEU A 122 9.34 -7.83 -2.19
CA LEU A 122 8.62 -6.78 -2.92
C LEU A 122 9.04 -5.41 -2.42
N LYS A 123 9.34 -4.52 -3.36
CA LYS A 123 9.48 -3.09 -3.12
C LYS A 123 8.24 -2.40 -3.68
N ILE A 124 7.44 -1.83 -2.78
CA ILE A 124 6.18 -1.16 -3.12
C ILE A 124 6.35 0.34 -2.90
N LYS A 125 5.93 1.13 -3.90
CA LYS A 125 5.91 2.58 -3.84
C LYS A 125 4.48 3.07 -3.60
N ARG A 126 4.28 3.85 -2.55
CA ARG A 126 3.02 4.54 -2.23
C ARG A 126 2.97 5.85 -3.03
N ILE A 127 2.09 5.92 -4.01
CA ILE A 127 2.06 7.00 -5.02
C ILE A 127 0.94 8.03 -4.80
N LYS A 128 -0.03 7.79 -3.91
CA LYS A 128 -1.11 8.75 -3.61
C LYS A 128 -0.51 10.06 -3.08
N ALA A 129 -0.86 11.18 -3.70
CA ALA A 129 -0.26 12.49 -3.41
C ALA A 129 -0.49 12.93 -1.96
N ALA A 130 -1.73 12.75 -1.46
CA ALA A 130 -2.12 13.07 -0.09
C ALA A 130 -1.49 12.14 0.98
N TYR A 131 -0.80 11.08 0.59
CA TYR A 131 -0.13 10.18 1.54
C TYR A 131 1.07 10.87 2.18
N GLN A 132 1.09 10.88 3.51
CA GLN A 132 2.22 11.35 4.32
C GLN A 132 2.90 10.18 5.04
N GLY A 133 4.21 10.03 4.85
CA GLY A 133 5.03 8.96 5.41
C GLY A 133 6.02 8.37 4.39
N PRO A 134 6.67 7.24 4.74
CA PRO A 134 7.60 6.56 3.84
C PRO A 134 6.93 6.16 2.53
N LYS A 135 7.46 6.66 1.41
CA LYS A 135 6.94 6.40 0.06
C LYS A 135 7.35 5.05 -0.49
N ASN A 136 8.44 4.46 -0.01
CA ASN A 136 8.90 3.14 -0.42
C ASN A 136 8.86 2.19 0.76
N VAL A 137 8.31 1.00 0.55
CA VAL A 137 8.19 -0.05 1.56
C VAL A 137 8.73 -1.34 0.98
N LYS A 138 9.42 -2.11 1.83
CA LYS A 138 9.83 -3.46 1.50
C LYS A 138 8.94 -4.44 2.23
N LYS A 139 8.46 -5.46 1.52
CA LYS A 139 7.67 -6.56 2.06
C LYS A 139 8.29 -7.88 1.63
N ARG A 140 8.16 -8.87 2.49
CA ARG A 140 8.65 -10.22 2.23
C ARG A 140 7.48 -11.19 2.30
N ILE A 141 7.41 -12.08 1.34
CA ILE A 141 6.48 -13.20 1.34
C ILE A 141 7.33 -14.46 1.39
N ALA A 142 7.15 -15.28 2.43
CA ALA A 142 7.82 -16.56 2.53
C ALA A 142 7.28 -17.50 1.43
N LEU A 143 8.18 -18.19 0.76
CA LEU A 143 7.87 -19.17 -0.27
C LEU A 143 8.34 -20.55 0.18
N LYS A 144 7.74 -21.58 -0.38
CA LYS A 144 8.22 -22.96 -0.28
C LYS A 144 8.67 -23.38 -1.66
N LEU A 145 9.98 -23.29 -1.91
CA LEU A 145 10.54 -23.62 -3.23
C LEU A 145 11.49 -24.80 -3.11
N VAL A 146 11.50 -25.65 -4.13
CA VAL A 146 12.54 -26.64 -4.34
C VAL A 146 13.47 -26.14 -5.42
N ILE A 147 14.72 -25.93 -5.02
CA ILE A 147 15.78 -25.40 -5.89
C ILE A 147 16.74 -26.54 -6.19
N GLU A 148 16.89 -26.82 -7.48
CA GLU A 148 17.89 -27.75 -8.01
C GLU A 148 18.79 -26.98 -8.98
N GLU A 149 20.09 -27.25 -8.94
CA GLU A 149 21.08 -26.58 -9.82
C GLU A 149 21.02 -25.04 -9.77
N GLY A 150 20.61 -24.48 -8.62
CA GLY A 150 20.49 -23.04 -8.41
C GLY A 150 19.23 -22.39 -8.99
N LYS A 151 18.35 -23.15 -9.63
CA LYS A 151 17.10 -22.66 -10.21
C LYS A 151 15.86 -23.26 -9.54
N VAL A 152 14.77 -22.51 -9.55
CA VAL A 152 13.47 -22.99 -9.08
C VAL A 152 12.98 -24.08 -10.03
N LYS A 153 12.80 -25.28 -9.46
CA LYS A 153 12.33 -26.49 -10.14
C LYS A 153 10.97 -26.95 -9.66
N ASN A 154 10.64 -26.69 -8.39
CA ASN A 154 9.31 -26.96 -7.88
C ASN A 154 8.84 -25.91 -6.87
N CYS A 155 7.51 -25.82 -6.77
CA CYS A 155 6.75 -25.26 -5.67
C CYS A 155 5.73 -26.35 -5.26
#